data_AF-A0A7X0KS82-F1
#
_entry.id   AF-A0A7X0KS82-F1
#
_cell.length_a   1.000
_cell.length_b   1.000
_cell.length_c   1.000
_cell.angle_alpha   90.00
_cell.angle_beta   90.00
_cell.angle_gamma   90.00
#
_symmetry.space_group_name_H-M   'P 1'
#
loop_
_entity.id
_entity.type
_entity.pdbx_description
1 polymer ?
#
loop_
_entity_poly.entity_id
_entity_poly.type
_entity_poly.pdbx_seq_one_letter_code
_entity_poly.pdbx_strand_id
1 'polypeptide(L)'
;MATTPSASQTAFHARLRALDPSAAAIAGAAVPPLLVPTQDDAATLQLSDSGRWLLQVLDALDALHQATQVTRLSADALRRDQKFAPPGRPSLHLVQLRQQQAAAQQALRRANQALAQAAAGFVRGAGLTPPPRTGPVAFVQGWIARHLG
;
A
#
# COMPACT_ATOMS: atom_id res chain seq x y z
N MET A 1 -14.66 21.00 9.51
CA MET A 1 -15.20 20.32 8.31
C MET A 1 -14.72 18.88 8.35
N ALA A 2 -15.61 17.92 8.58
CA ALA A 2 -15.24 16.51 8.71
C ALA A 2 -15.01 15.92 7.31
N THR A 3 -13.77 15.59 6.97
CA THR A 3 -13.42 14.87 5.75
C THR A 3 -14.05 13.47 5.80
N THR A 4 -14.97 13.18 4.89
CA THR A 4 -15.57 11.84 4.77
C THR A 4 -14.46 10.81 4.51
N PRO A 5 -14.38 9.72 5.29
CA PRO A 5 -13.35 8.70 5.10
C PRO A 5 -13.54 7.97 3.76
N SER A 6 -12.45 7.66 3.07
CA SER A 6 -12.46 6.84 1.85
C SER A 6 -13.02 5.43 2.13
N ALA A 7 -13.50 4.72 1.10
CA ALA A 7 -14.00 3.36 1.23
C ALA A 7 -12.94 2.41 1.83
N SER A 8 -11.67 2.54 1.43
CA SER A 8 -10.55 1.78 1.98
C SER A 8 -10.30 2.08 3.46
N GLN A 9 -10.43 3.35 3.85
CA GLN A 9 -10.29 3.79 5.23
C GLN A 9 -11.40 3.25 6.12
N THR A 10 -12.63 3.21 5.62
CA THR A 10 -13.79 2.67 6.34
C THR A 10 -13.65 1.16 6.55
N ALA A 11 -13.27 0.42 5.51
CA ALA A 11 -13.04 -1.03 5.59
C ALA A 11 -11.88 -1.37 6.54
N PHE A 12 -10.76 -0.64 6.45
CA PHE A 12 -9.63 -0.80 7.35
C PHE A 12 -10.02 -0.54 8.80
N HIS A 13 -10.75 0.55 9.06
CA HIS A 13 -11.20 0.90 10.41
C HIS A 13 -12.17 -0.15 10.99
N ALA A 14 -13.09 -0.66 10.18
CA ALA A 14 -13.97 -1.77 10.56
C ALA A 14 -13.17 -3.03 10.91
N ARG A 15 -12.13 -3.34 10.12
CA ARG A 15 -11.23 -4.48 10.37
C ARG A 15 -10.39 -4.30 11.63
N LEU A 16 -9.88 -3.09 11.89
CA LEU A 16 -9.19 -2.79 13.15
C LEU A 16 -10.10 -2.90 14.37
N ARG A 17 -11.35 -2.43 14.28
CA ARG A 17 -12.33 -2.59 15.37
C ARG A 17 -12.69 -4.05 15.63
N ALA A 18 -12.73 -4.87 14.58
CA ALA A 18 -13.01 -6.30 14.72
C ALA A 18 -11.84 -7.09 15.36
N LEU A 19 -10.62 -6.56 15.34
CA LEU A 19 -9.43 -7.26 15.83
C LEU A 19 -9.23 -7.21 17.36
N ASP A 20 -10.04 -6.43 18.10
CA ASP A 20 -10.04 -6.27 19.57
C ASP A 20 -8.66 -5.84 20.18
N PRO A 21 -8.61 -5.04 21.25
CA PRO A 21 -7.39 -4.38 21.73
C PRO A 21 -6.36 -5.33 22.38
N SER A 22 -6.65 -6.63 22.42
CA SER A 22 -5.77 -7.71 22.90
C SER A 22 -4.78 -8.21 21.82
N ALA A 23 -4.95 -7.84 20.54
CA ALA A 23 -3.90 -8.01 19.52
C ALA A 23 -2.62 -7.20 19.84
N ALA A 24 -2.69 -6.27 20.80
CA ALA A 24 -1.57 -5.53 21.38
C ALA A 24 -0.68 -6.35 22.33
N ALA A 25 -1.08 -7.58 22.69
CA ALA A 25 -0.42 -8.37 23.73
C ALA A 25 0.10 -9.73 23.23
N ILE A 26 0.93 -9.77 22.19
CA ILE A 26 1.74 -10.97 21.91
C ILE A 26 3.20 -10.59 21.66
N ALA A 27 4.01 -10.91 22.68
CA ALA A 27 5.47 -10.89 22.78
C ALA A 27 6.17 -9.51 22.87
N GLY A 28 6.12 -8.93 24.09
CA GLY A 28 7.13 -8.00 24.58
C GLY A 28 7.00 -6.56 24.09
N ALA A 29 6.05 -5.80 24.64
CA ALA A 29 6.05 -4.33 24.65
C ALA A 29 6.42 -3.63 23.33
N ALA A 30 5.57 -3.62 22.28
CA ALA A 30 5.62 -2.59 21.21
C ALA A 30 4.58 -2.83 20.09
N VAL A 31 3.28 -2.97 20.40
CA VAL A 31 2.26 -2.75 19.36
C VAL A 31 1.87 -1.28 19.43
N PRO A 32 2.13 -0.48 18.37
CA PRO A 32 1.79 0.94 18.40
C PRO A 32 0.27 1.10 18.50
N PRO A 33 -0.24 2.07 19.28
CA PRO A 33 -1.66 2.35 19.29
C PRO A 33 -2.07 2.80 17.89
N LEU A 34 -2.87 2.01 17.19
CA LEU A 34 -3.37 2.33 15.83
C LEU A 34 -4.63 3.19 15.87
N LEU A 35 -5.37 3.09 16.97
CA LEU A 35 -6.54 3.88 17.30
C LEU A 35 -6.31 4.63 18.61
N VAL A 36 -6.73 5.88 18.68
CA VAL A 36 -6.66 6.72 19.87
C VAL A 36 -8.04 7.35 20.09
N PRO A 37 -8.53 7.44 21.33
CA PRO A 37 -9.78 8.15 21.63
C PRO A 37 -9.68 9.61 21.20
N THR A 38 -10.76 10.15 20.66
CA THR A 38 -10.83 11.57 20.31
C THR A 38 -10.86 12.43 21.56
N GLN A 39 -10.22 13.61 21.49
CA GLN A 39 -10.16 14.56 22.60
C GLN A 39 -11.55 14.99 23.09
N ASP A 40 -12.54 15.03 22.19
CA ASP A 40 -13.90 15.49 22.49
C ASP A 40 -14.84 14.36 22.97
N ASP A 41 -14.51 13.09 22.67
CA ASP A 41 -15.34 11.94 23.04
C ASP A 41 -14.50 10.66 23.12
N ALA A 42 -14.39 10.09 24.31
CA ALA A 42 -13.65 8.85 24.55
C ALA A 42 -14.29 7.62 23.89
N ALA A 43 -15.58 7.66 23.56
CA ALA A 43 -16.26 6.60 22.83
C ALA A 43 -15.95 6.61 21.32
N THR A 44 -15.50 7.77 20.81
CA THR A 44 -15.13 7.93 19.41
C THR A 44 -13.63 7.66 19.24
N LEU A 45 -13.30 6.62 18.47
CA LEU A 45 -11.92 6.26 18.13
C LEU A 45 -11.51 6.89 16.80
N GLN A 46 -10.31 7.47 16.73
CA GLN A 46 -9.67 7.99 15.52
C GLN A 46 -8.35 7.25 15.23
N LEU A 47 -7.91 7.28 13.97
CA LEU A 47 -6.59 6.77 13.61
C LEU A 47 -5.48 7.61 14.25
N SER A 48 -4.55 6.92 14.91
CA SER A 48 -3.28 7.51 15.34
C SER A 48 -2.38 7.81 14.14
N ASP A 49 -1.24 8.46 14.38
CA ASP A 49 -0.27 8.70 13.31
C ASP A 49 0.33 7.41 12.76
N SER A 50 0.61 6.42 13.61
CA SER A 50 1.03 5.08 13.16
C SER A 50 -0.09 4.38 12.38
N GLY A 51 -1.35 4.52 12.79
CA GLY A 51 -2.52 4.04 12.05
C GLY A 51 -2.65 4.70 10.66
N ARG A 52 -2.42 6.01 10.56
CA ARG A 52 -2.40 6.75 9.29
C ARG A 52 -1.28 6.27 8.37
N TRP A 53 -0.07 6.06 8.90
CA TRP A 53 1.04 5.50 8.11
C TRP A 53 0.75 4.08 7.63
N LEU A 54 0.15 3.24 8.48
CA LEU A 54 -0.24 1.89 8.10
C LEU A 54 -1.28 1.87 6.99
N LEU A 55 -2.26 2.78 7.03
CA LEU A 55 -3.22 2.95 5.94
C LEU A 55 -2.52 3.33 4.63
N GLN A 56 -1.56 4.26 4.68
CA GLN A 56 -0.75 4.61 3.50
C GLN A 56 0.07 3.43 2.97
N VAL A 57 0.58 2.56 3.84
CA VAL A 57 1.25 1.32 3.43
C VAL A 57 0.27 0.42 2.67
N LEU A 58 -0.94 0.22 3.19
CA LEU A 58 -1.95 -0.62 2.54
C LEU A 58 -2.38 -0.05 1.18
N ASP A 59 -2.65 1.26 1.11
CA ASP A 59 -2.97 1.94 -0.16
C ASP A 59 -1.82 1.80 -1.17
N ALA A 60 -0.57 1.92 -0.71
CA ALA A 60 0.60 1.74 -1.58
C ALA A 60 0.79 0.29 -2.04
N LEU A 61 0.46 -0.70 -1.20
CA LEU A 61 0.46 -2.12 -1.59
C LEU A 61 -0.61 -2.41 -2.63
N ASP A 62 -1.82 -1.87 -2.47
CA ASP A 62 -2.90 -2.00 -3.45
C ASP A 62 -2.53 -1.34 -4.78
N ALA A 63 -2.00 -0.12 -4.74
CA ALA A 63 -1.52 0.58 -5.93
C ALA A 63 -0.39 -0.20 -6.63
N LEU A 64 0.52 -0.82 -5.87
CA LEU A 64 1.59 -1.66 -6.40
C LEU A 64 1.02 -2.91 -7.08
N HIS A 65 0.04 -3.57 -6.46
CA HIS A 65 -0.62 -4.74 -7.03
C HIS A 65 -1.31 -4.40 -8.35
N GLN A 66 -2.10 -3.32 -8.37
CA GLN A 66 -2.78 -2.82 -9.57
C GLN A 66 -1.78 -2.46 -10.67
N ALA A 67 -0.72 -1.70 -10.35
CA ALA A 67 0.30 -1.32 -11.32
C ALA A 67 1.04 -2.53 -11.91
N THR A 68 1.28 -3.56 -11.10
CA THR A 68 1.89 -4.82 -11.56
C THR A 68 0.97 -5.56 -12.52
N GLN A 69 -0.33 -5.65 -12.21
CA GLN A 69 -1.32 -6.25 -13.11
C GLN A 69 -1.41 -5.51 -14.45
N VAL A 70 -1.53 -4.17 -14.43
CA VAL A 70 -1.59 -3.35 -15.65
C VAL A 70 -0.31 -3.46 -16.49
N THR A 71 0.86 -3.50 -15.83
CA THR A 71 2.15 -3.70 -16.51
C THR A 71 2.20 -5.06 -17.21
N ARG A 72 1.70 -6.12 -16.56
CA ARG A 72 1.63 -7.47 -17.16
C ARG A 72 0.70 -7.51 -18.37
N LEU A 73 -0.52 -6.96 -18.23
CA LEU A 73 -1.50 -6.94 -19.31
C LEU A 73 -1.02 -6.14 -20.53
N SER A 74 -0.39 -4.98 -20.31
CA SER A 74 0.16 -4.16 -21.39
C SER A 74 1.34 -4.83 -22.09
N ALA A 75 2.22 -5.52 -21.36
CA ALA A 75 3.30 -6.31 -21.94
C ALA A 75 2.79 -7.49 -22.79
N ASP A 76 1.76 -8.20 -22.32
CA ASP A 76 1.14 -9.31 -23.05
C ASP A 76 0.40 -8.83 -24.31
N ALA A 77 -0.25 -7.67 -24.26
CA ALA A 77 -0.85 -7.04 -25.43
C ALA A 77 0.21 -6.63 -26.45
N LEU A 78 1.27 -5.97 -26.01
CA LEU A 78 2.38 -5.52 -26.87
C LEU A 78 3.11 -6.69 -27.52
N ARG A 79 3.31 -7.81 -26.81
CA ARG A 79 3.91 -9.03 -27.38
C ARG A 79 3.04 -9.63 -28.48
N ARG A 80 1.72 -9.68 -28.27
CA ARG A 80 0.77 -10.19 -29.28
C ARG A 80 0.76 -9.31 -30.52
N ASP A 81 0.66 -8.00 -30.34
CA ASP A 81 0.55 -7.06 -31.46
C ASP A 81 1.85 -6.93 -32.26
N GLN A 82 3.01 -7.02 -31.59
CA GLN A 82 4.30 -7.04 -32.29
C GLN A 82 4.50 -8.29 -33.14
N LYS A 83 3.95 -9.45 -32.74
CA LYS A 83 4.07 -10.70 -33.52
C LYS A 83 3.41 -10.59 -34.90
N PHE A 84 2.37 -9.78 -35.03
CA PHE A 84 1.59 -9.62 -36.26
C PHE A 84 1.82 -8.26 -36.94
N ALA A 85 2.78 -7.47 -36.45
CA ALA A 85 3.07 -6.17 -37.02
C ALA A 85 3.79 -6.33 -38.38
N PRO A 86 3.26 -5.75 -39.48
CA PRO A 86 3.93 -5.81 -40.77
C PRO A 86 5.26 -5.02 -40.72
N PRO A 87 6.30 -5.46 -41.45
CA PRO A 87 7.57 -4.75 -41.52
C PRO A 87 7.35 -3.38 -42.17
N GLY A 88 7.56 -2.29 -41.40
CA GLY A 88 7.29 -0.93 -41.86
C GLY A 88 7.08 0.08 -40.72
N ARG A 89 6.39 1.19 -41.01
CA ARG A 89 6.10 2.24 -40.02
C ARG A 89 5.27 1.68 -38.85
N PRO A 90 5.61 2.00 -37.59
CA PRO A 90 4.85 1.54 -36.44
C PRO A 90 3.41 2.07 -36.51
N SER A 91 2.44 1.17 -36.35
CA SER A 91 1.03 1.55 -36.27
C SER A 91 0.77 2.44 -35.06
N LEU A 92 -0.16 3.38 -35.19
CA LEU A 92 -0.57 4.28 -34.10
C LEU A 92 -0.97 3.49 -32.84
N HIS A 93 -1.58 2.32 -33.02
CA HIS A 93 -1.93 1.39 -31.95
C HIS A 93 -0.70 0.89 -31.16
N LEU A 94 0.39 0.49 -31.83
CA LEU A 94 1.62 0.08 -31.16
C LEU A 94 2.29 1.21 -30.38
N VAL A 95 2.17 2.45 -30.88
CA VAL A 95 2.66 3.64 -30.16
C VAL A 95 1.84 3.88 -28.89
N GLN A 96 0.52 3.79 -28.98
CA GLN A 96 -0.38 3.89 -27.82
C GLN A 96 -0.10 2.80 -26.78
N LEU A 97 0.12 1.55 -27.19
CA LEU A 97 0.48 0.45 -26.28
C LEU A 97 1.82 0.69 -25.57
N ARG A 98 2.83 1.22 -26.27
CA ARG A 98 4.11 1.59 -25.65
C ARG A 98 3.95 2.73 -24.65
N GLN A 99 3.11 3.73 -24.96
CA GLN A 99 2.80 4.80 -24.01
C GLN A 99 2.08 4.26 -22.77
N GLN A 100 1.12 3.35 -22.94
CA GLN A 100 0.45 2.68 -21.82
C GLN A 100 1.44 1.87 -20.97
N GLN A 101 2.37 1.14 -21.60
CA GLN A 101 3.42 0.40 -20.89
C GLN A 101 4.35 1.35 -20.11
N ALA A 102 4.77 2.47 -20.70
CA ALA A 102 5.60 3.46 -20.04
C ALA A 102 4.87 4.11 -18.85
N ALA A 103 3.58 4.42 -19.00
CA ALA A 103 2.74 4.94 -17.92
C ALA A 103 2.59 3.92 -16.78
N ALA A 104 2.38 2.64 -17.10
CA ALA A 104 2.29 1.56 -16.12
C ALA A 104 3.61 1.38 -15.34
N GLN A 105 4.76 1.42 -16.03
CA GLN A 105 6.07 1.38 -15.37
C GLN A 105 6.30 2.59 -14.46
N GLN A 106 5.85 3.78 -14.87
CA GLN A 106 5.93 4.98 -14.04
C GLN A 106 5.03 4.87 -12.80
N ALA A 107 3.81 4.36 -12.94
CA ALA A 107 2.92 4.08 -11.83
C ALA A 107 3.53 3.06 -10.86
N LEU A 108 4.18 2.00 -11.37
CA LEU A 108 4.88 1.02 -10.54
C LEU A 108 6.03 1.65 -9.74
N ARG A 109 6.84 2.51 -10.37
CA ARG A 109 7.91 3.23 -9.66
C ARG A 109 7.37 4.14 -8.56
N ARG A 110 6.29 4.87 -8.83
CA ARG A 110 5.62 5.73 -7.85
C ARG A 110 5.05 4.93 -6.68
N ALA A 111 4.40 3.80 -6.95
CA ALA A 111 3.86 2.92 -5.92
C ALA A 111 4.98 2.36 -5.01
N ASN A 112 6.11 1.94 -5.58
CA ASN A 112 7.27 1.49 -4.80
C ASN A 112 7.84 2.60 -3.91
N GLN A 113 7.97 3.82 -4.42
CA GLN A 113 8.44 4.97 -3.65
C GLN A 113 7.47 5.31 -2.51
N ALA A 114 6.17 5.34 -2.79
CA ALA A 114 5.13 5.57 -1.79
C ALA A 114 5.16 4.48 -0.70
N LEU A 115 5.31 3.21 -1.08
CA LEU A 115 5.41 2.08 -0.16
C LEU A 115 6.64 2.19 0.74
N ALA A 116 7.81 2.53 0.18
CA ALA A 116 9.03 2.70 0.95
C ALA A 116 8.92 3.86 1.96
N GLN A 117 8.35 5.00 1.53
CA GLN A 117 8.11 6.15 2.38
C GLN A 117 7.13 5.84 3.51
N ALA A 118 6.00 5.21 3.18
CA ALA A 118 4.96 4.87 4.14
C ALA A 118 5.45 3.82 5.16
N ALA A 119 6.20 2.81 4.70
CA ALA A 119 6.78 1.80 5.60
C ALA A 119 7.82 2.41 6.56
N ALA A 120 8.69 3.29 6.07
CA ALA A 120 9.62 4.01 6.93
C ALA A 120 8.89 4.95 7.91
N GLY A 121 7.83 5.62 7.46
CA GLY A 121 6.96 6.45 8.28
C GLY A 121 6.29 5.65 9.40
N PHE A 122 5.75 4.47 9.07
CA PHE A 122 5.14 3.57 10.04
C PHE A 122 6.14 3.10 11.08
N VAL A 123 7.31 2.59 10.66
CA VAL A 123 8.36 2.11 11.58
C VAL A 123 8.76 3.21 12.57
N ARG A 124 9.00 4.44 12.09
CA ARG A 124 9.33 5.58 12.94
C ARG A 124 8.17 6.01 13.85
N GLY A 125 6.98 6.18 13.29
CA GLY A 125 5.79 6.64 14.01
C GLY A 125 5.27 5.63 15.04
N ALA A 126 5.58 4.35 14.83
CA ALA A 126 5.25 3.27 15.75
C ALA A 126 6.35 2.99 16.79
N GLY A 127 7.51 3.65 16.71
CA GLY A 127 8.66 3.34 17.57
C GLY A 127 9.22 1.93 17.36
N LEU A 128 8.97 1.32 16.19
CA LEU A 128 9.42 -0.03 15.88
C LEU A 128 10.88 0.00 15.44
N THR A 129 11.65 -1.00 15.86
CA THR A 129 13.04 -1.18 15.40
C THR A 129 13.10 -2.42 14.52
N PRO A 130 13.30 -2.27 13.20
CA PRO A 130 13.42 -3.42 12.31
C PRO A 130 14.69 -4.23 12.66
N PRO A 131 14.66 -5.57 12.53
CA PRO A 131 15.84 -6.40 12.70
C PRO A 131 16.97 -5.99 11.76
N PRO A 132 18.25 -6.19 12.15
CA PRO A 132 19.37 -5.93 11.27
C PRO A 132 19.21 -6.72 9.96
N ARG A 133 19.49 -6.06 8.83
CA ARG A 133 19.36 -6.59 7.45
C ARG A 133 17.92 -6.73 6.92
N THR A 134 16.90 -6.33 7.67
CA THR A 134 15.52 -6.27 7.18
C THR A 134 15.14 -4.83 6.82
N GLY A 135 14.85 -4.59 5.54
CA GLY A 135 14.36 -3.27 5.09
C GLY A 135 12.98 -2.94 5.67
N PRO A 136 12.62 -1.65 5.82
CA PRO A 136 11.34 -1.24 6.40
C PRO A 136 10.12 -1.87 5.72
N VAL A 137 10.12 -1.98 4.38
CA VAL A 137 9.01 -2.59 3.62
C VAL A 137 8.81 -4.06 4.00
N ALA A 138 9.88 -4.85 3.99
CA ALA A 138 9.82 -6.28 4.31
C ALA A 138 9.40 -6.51 5.78
N PHE A 139 9.90 -5.68 6.69
CA PHE A 139 9.51 -5.72 8.10
C PHE A 139 8.01 -5.44 8.27
N VAL A 140 7.51 -4.36 7.67
CA VAL A 140 6.09 -3.98 7.79
C VAL A 140 5.17 -5.00 7.13
N GLN A 141 5.55 -5.57 5.98
CA GLN A 141 4.79 -6.65 5.35
C GLN A 141 4.69 -7.89 6.25
N GLY A 142 5.80 -8.30 6.87
CA GLY A 142 5.81 -9.41 7.82
C GLY A 142 4.99 -9.12 9.08
N TRP A 143 5.02 -7.87 9.56
CA TRP A 143 4.20 -7.39 10.67
C TRP A 143 2.70 -7.43 10.31
N ILE A 144 2.31 -6.92 9.15
CA ILE A 144 0.93 -6.96 8.64
C ILE A 144 0.45 -8.41 8.54
N ALA A 145 1.24 -9.31 7.95
CA ALA A 145 0.87 -10.71 7.80
C ALA A 145 0.71 -11.44 9.15
N ARG A 146 1.45 -11.03 10.17
CA ARG A 146 1.37 -11.62 11.53
C ARG A 146 0.20 -11.08 12.36
N HIS A 147 -0.20 -9.83 12.15
CA HIS A 147 -1.14 -9.12 13.03
C HIS A 147 -2.48 -8.76 12.37
N LEU A 148 -2.56 -8.69 11.04
CA LEU A 148 -3.76 -8.31 10.27
C LEU A 148 -4.26 -9.40 9.30
N GLY A 149 -3.45 -10.43 9.07
CA GLY A 149 -3.77 -11.62 8.27
C GLY A 149 -4.39 -12.71 9.14
#